data_AF-A0A3M2GQZ9-F1
#
_entry.id   AF-A0A3M2GQZ9-F1
#
_cell.length_a   1.000
_cell.length_b   1.000
_cell.length_c   1.000
_cell.angle_alpha   90.00
_cell.angle_beta   90.00
_cell.angle_gamma   90.00
#
_symmetry.space_group_name_H-M   'P 1'
#
loop_
_entity.id
_entity.type
_entity.pdbx_description
1 polymer ?
#
loop_
_entity_poly.entity_id
_entity_poly.type
_entity_poly.pdbx_seq_one_letter_code
_entity_poly.pdbx_strand_id
1 'polypeptide(L)'
;MEIRRLFLALLLSFLFAIFLALITLPKFLLLDRELSKRGIYLTAGSVKEGLRYVELKDVVLYGKDSRLVSFERLSLSFGVPYVEIYGSCRGGSLRIKAGMGYMEFKLRDFACLEEFGKVSGDLTLKRGIFGRLTADRISVQGVSLEGLSLDFRGRTFLVQATAMGFKLIGDGQVVLDRRDILKSKINGRLSGGGLAFTIGGNLYKLELKR
;
A
#
# COMPACT_ATOMS: atom_id res chain seq x y z
N MET A 1 -2.75 36.51 -42.81
CA MET A 1 -2.23 35.12 -42.67
C MET A 1 -1.15 35.00 -41.58
N GLU A 2 -0.49 36.09 -41.20
CA GLU A 2 0.60 36.11 -40.20
C GLU A 2 0.14 35.93 -38.74
N ILE A 3 -0.99 36.53 -38.34
CA ILE A 3 -1.53 36.40 -36.96
C ILE A 3 -1.79 34.94 -36.58
N ARG A 4 -2.27 34.12 -37.52
CA ARG A 4 -2.52 32.69 -37.29
C ARG A 4 -1.22 31.91 -37.09
N ARG A 5 -0.14 32.30 -37.78
CA ARG A 5 1.20 31.69 -37.61
C ARG A 5 1.84 32.14 -36.30
N LEU A 6 1.68 33.41 -35.92
CA LEU A 6 2.13 33.95 -34.64
C LEU A 6 1.43 33.26 -33.46
N PHE A 7 0.10 33.10 -33.53
CA PHE A 7 -0.68 32.40 -32.52
C PHE A 7 -0.30 30.92 -32.41
N LEU A 8 -0.08 30.25 -33.55
CA LEU A 8 0.39 28.86 -33.57
C LEU A 8 1.78 28.71 -32.93
N ALA A 9 2.70 29.63 -33.23
CA ALA A 9 4.05 29.63 -32.67
C ALA A 9 4.04 29.87 -31.15
N LEU A 10 3.19 30.80 -30.67
CA LEU A 10 2.98 31.04 -29.24
C LEU A 10 2.35 29.82 -28.53
N LEU A 11 1.40 29.14 -29.17
CA LEU A 11 0.80 27.92 -28.62
C LEU A 11 1.84 26.80 -28.50
N LEU A 12 2.66 26.60 -29.55
CA LEU A 12 3.73 25.60 -29.56
C LEU A 12 4.82 25.90 -28.53
N SER A 13 5.24 27.16 -28.41
CA SER A 13 6.24 27.55 -27.40
C SER A 13 5.71 27.36 -25.99
N PHE A 14 4.43 27.67 -25.76
CA PHE A 14 3.77 27.44 -24.47
C PHE A 14 3.66 25.95 -24.14
N LEU A 15 3.23 25.11 -25.09
CA LEU A 15 3.19 23.66 -24.93
C LEU A 15 4.58 23.07 -24.67
N PHE A 16 5.60 23.57 -25.35
CA PHE A 16 6.99 23.17 -25.14
C PHE A 16 7.52 23.58 -23.77
N ALA A 17 7.19 24.79 -23.30
CA ALA A 17 7.54 25.25 -21.96
C ALA A 17 6.89 24.39 -20.87
N ILE A 18 5.61 24.04 -21.03
CA ILE A 18 4.91 23.10 -20.14
C ILE A 18 5.59 21.73 -20.15
N PHE A 19 5.95 21.22 -21.33
CA PHE A 19 6.62 19.95 -21.48
C PHE A 19 7.99 19.92 -20.77
N LEU A 20 8.79 20.98 -20.93
CA LEU A 20 10.05 21.14 -20.22
C LEU A 20 9.84 21.17 -18.70
N ALA A 21 8.87 21.96 -18.23
CA ALA A 21 8.55 22.05 -16.80
C ALA A 21 8.19 20.67 -16.21
N LEU A 22 7.43 19.84 -16.94
CA LEU A 22 7.05 18.49 -16.50
C LEU A 22 8.23 17.50 -16.47
N ILE A 23 9.26 17.71 -17.28
CA ILE A 23 10.48 16.90 -17.29
C ILE A 23 11.40 17.30 -16.14
N THR A 24 11.56 18.60 -15.90
CA THR A 24 12.46 19.13 -14.86
C THR A 24 11.88 19.08 -13.46
N LEU A 25 10.58 18.81 -13.31
CA LEU A 25 9.91 18.75 -12.02
C LEU A 25 10.32 17.47 -11.27
N PRO A 26 10.97 17.59 -10.09
CA PRO A 26 11.43 16.43 -9.32
C PRO A 26 10.24 15.72 -8.67
N LYS A 27 9.80 14.63 -9.27
CA LYS A 27 8.62 13.85 -8.85
C LYS A 27 8.88 13.14 -7.52
N PHE A 28 10.13 12.75 -7.28
CA PHE A 28 10.61 12.22 -6.01
C PHE A 28 10.37 13.20 -4.86
N LEU A 29 10.70 14.49 -5.04
CA LEU A 29 10.49 15.51 -4.01
C LEU A 29 9.02 15.72 -3.68
N LEU A 30 8.13 15.59 -4.68
CA LEU A 30 6.70 15.62 -4.42
C LEU A 30 6.23 14.41 -3.59
N LEU A 31 6.72 13.22 -3.93
CA LEU A 31 6.41 11.98 -3.20
C LEU A 31 6.88 12.08 -1.75
N ASP A 32 8.14 12.45 -1.53
CA ASP A 32 8.74 12.58 -0.20
C ASP A 32 8.03 13.64 0.65
N ARG A 33 7.68 14.80 0.05
CA ARG A 33 6.91 15.84 0.75
C ARG A 33 5.53 15.34 1.20
N GLU A 34 4.84 14.56 0.37
CA GLU A 34 3.51 14.05 0.71
C GLU A 34 3.56 12.94 1.77
N LEU A 35 4.59 12.10 1.75
CA LEU A 35 4.85 11.11 2.80
C LEU A 35 5.24 11.77 4.12
N SER A 36 6.11 12.79 4.07
CA SER A 36 6.59 13.52 5.24
C SER A 36 5.47 14.24 5.99
N LYS A 37 4.47 14.80 5.27
CA LYS A 37 3.24 15.34 5.90
C LYS A 37 2.49 14.30 6.75
N ARG A 38 2.63 13.02 6.42
CA ARG A 38 2.02 11.90 7.15
C ARG A 38 2.97 11.28 8.19
N GLY A 39 4.16 11.86 8.38
CA GLY A 39 5.19 11.38 9.31
C GLY A 39 5.95 10.14 8.82
N ILE A 40 5.95 9.90 7.50
CA ILE A 40 6.70 8.82 6.86
C ILE A 40 7.86 9.45 6.10
N TYR A 41 9.09 9.06 6.43
CA TYR A 41 10.29 9.56 5.77
C TYR A 41 10.85 8.51 4.83
N LEU A 42 11.27 8.94 3.64
CA LEU A 42 11.76 8.05 2.59
C LEU A 42 13.24 8.33 2.32
N THR A 43 14.08 7.29 2.43
CA THR A 43 15.46 7.32 1.92
C THR A 43 15.60 6.39 0.73
N ALA A 44 16.41 6.76 -0.25
CA ALA A 44 16.71 5.95 -1.43
C ALA A 44 18.19 6.11 -1.79
N GLY A 45 18.87 4.99 -2.08
CA GLY A 45 20.28 5.00 -2.50
C GLY A 45 20.47 5.57 -3.91
N SER A 46 19.49 5.39 -4.79
CA SER A 46 19.46 6.05 -6.10
C SER A 46 18.05 6.33 -6.58
N VAL A 47 17.91 7.39 -7.38
CA VAL A 47 16.65 7.86 -7.96
C VAL A 47 16.81 7.98 -9.47
N LYS A 48 15.90 7.36 -10.20
CA LYS A 48 15.78 7.45 -11.66
C LYS A 48 14.39 7.93 -12.02
N GLU A 49 14.30 9.13 -12.58
CA GLU A 49 13.03 9.73 -13.00
C GLU A 49 12.90 9.69 -14.52
N GLY A 50 11.75 9.23 -15.00
CA GLY A 50 11.32 9.35 -16.39
C GLY A 50 10.07 10.22 -16.52
N LEU A 51 9.57 10.40 -17.73
CA LEU A 51 8.38 11.21 -17.97
C LEU A 51 7.15 10.68 -17.22
N ARG A 52 6.98 9.35 -17.17
CA ARG A 52 5.82 8.67 -16.58
C ARG A 52 6.19 7.68 -15.47
N TYR A 53 7.41 7.71 -14.98
CA TYR A 53 7.80 6.83 -13.90
C TYR A 53 8.85 7.46 -13.00
N VAL A 54 8.90 6.98 -11.76
CA VAL A 54 9.96 7.21 -10.80
C VAL A 54 10.40 5.86 -10.31
N GLU A 55 11.68 5.56 -10.42
CA GLU A 55 12.27 4.32 -9.92
C GLU A 55 13.32 4.67 -8.87
N LEU A 56 13.22 4.00 -7.73
CA LEU A 56 14.04 4.17 -6.56
C LEU A 56 14.72 2.83 -6.26
N LYS A 57 16.00 2.85 -5.93
CA LYS A 57 16.73 1.66 -5.47
C LYS A 57 17.18 1.84 -4.03
N ASP A 58 17.28 0.72 -3.32
CA ASP A 58 17.69 0.65 -1.91
C ASP A 58 16.89 1.64 -1.05
N VAL A 59 15.57 1.47 -1.09
CA VAL A 59 14.60 2.34 -0.42
C VAL A 59 14.35 1.86 1.00
N VAL A 60 14.35 2.78 1.94
CA VAL A 60 13.92 2.52 3.32
C VAL A 60 12.88 3.56 3.72
N LEU A 61 11.74 3.09 4.23
CA LEU A 61 10.72 3.94 4.82
C LEU A 61 10.82 3.90 6.33
N TYR A 62 10.86 5.08 6.94
CA TYR A 62 10.88 5.27 8.39
C TYR A 62 9.57 5.88 8.86
N GLY A 63 9.07 5.38 9.98
CA GLY A 63 8.08 6.07 10.81
C GLY A 63 8.79 7.03 11.76
N LYS A 64 8.04 7.57 12.74
CA LYS A 64 8.61 8.45 13.77
C LYS A 64 9.67 7.76 14.63
N ASP A 65 9.47 6.48 14.94
CA ASP A 65 10.24 5.77 15.97
C ASP A 65 10.96 4.51 15.45
N SER A 66 10.66 4.05 14.23
CA SER A 66 11.20 2.79 13.70
C SER A 66 11.24 2.74 12.17
N ARG A 67 12.03 1.79 11.66
CA ARG A 67 12.02 1.42 10.25
C ARG A 67 10.74 0.62 9.96
N LEU A 68 9.97 1.03 8.95
CA LEU A 68 8.69 0.39 8.61
C LEU A 68 8.86 -0.71 7.57
N VAL A 69 9.55 -0.39 6.47
CA VAL A 69 9.69 -1.28 5.32
C VAL A 69 10.93 -0.92 4.50
N SER A 70 11.56 -1.94 3.91
CA SER A 70 12.67 -1.78 2.98
C SER A 70 12.36 -2.40 1.63
N PHE A 71 12.82 -1.76 0.56
CA PHE A 71 12.71 -2.25 -0.80
C PHE A 71 14.07 -2.19 -1.48
N GLU A 72 14.44 -3.23 -2.21
CA GLU A 72 15.59 -3.17 -3.11
C GLU A 72 15.26 -2.30 -4.33
N ARG A 73 14.00 -2.37 -4.78
CA ARG A 73 13.49 -1.55 -5.88
C ARG A 73 12.07 -1.12 -5.58
N LEU A 74 11.79 0.18 -5.72
CA LEU A 74 10.44 0.74 -5.66
C LEU A 74 10.23 1.58 -6.92
N SER A 75 9.19 1.27 -7.67
CA SER A 75 8.84 1.96 -8.90
C SER A 75 7.41 2.47 -8.82
N LEU A 76 7.23 3.73 -9.17
CA LEU A 76 5.95 4.41 -9.31
C LEU A 76 5.79 4.74 -10.79
N SER A 77 4.82 4.12 -11.44
CA SER A 77 4.52 4.30 -12.86
C SER A 77 3.14 4.94 -13.03
N PHE A 78 3.06 5.94 -13.88
CA PHE A 78 1.86 6.71 -14.21
C PHE A 78 1.37 6.30 -15.61
N GLY A 79 0.47 5.33 -15.65
CA GLY A 79 -0.32 5.00 -16.84
C GLY A 79 -1.56 5.89 -16.95
N VAL A 80 -2.18 5.90 -18.13
CA VAL A 80 -3.53 6.46 -18.30
C VAL A 80 -4.45 5.26 -18.55
N PRO A 81 -5.47 4.97 -17.70
CA PRO A 81 -6.00 5.74 -16.57
C PRO A 81 -5.61 5.20 -15.17
N TYR A 82 -4.39 4.70 -15.00
CA TYR A 82 -3.98 4.03 -13.75
C TYR A 82 -2.58 4.44 -13.26
N VAL A 83 -2.41 4.50 -11.95
CA VAL A 83 -1.10 4.58 -11.30
C VAL A 83 -0.74 3.20 -10.77
N GLU A 84 0.52 2.83 -10.92
CA GLU A 84 1.04 1.55 -10.47
C GLU A 84 2.27 1.77 -9.59
N ILE A 85 2.26 1.16 -8.41
CA ILE A 85 3.40 1.07 -7.51
C ILE A 85 3.86 -0.38 -7.52
N TYR A 86 5.12 -0.61 -7.83
CA TYR A 86 5.74 -1.92 -7.72
C TYR A 86 6.97 -1.82 -6.83
N GLY A 87 6.95 -2.56 -5.72
CA GLY A 87 8.07 -2.72 -4.80
C GLY A 87 8.57 -4.16 -4.81
N SER A 88 9.88 -4.36 -4.78
CA SER A 88 10.50 -5.68 -4.64
C SER A 88 11.62 -5.64 -3.62
N CYS A 89 11.86 -6.80 -3.02
CA CYS A 89 12.93 -7.05 -2.07
C CYS A 89 13.27 -8.55 -2.10
N ARG A 90 14.33 -9.00 -1.41
CA ARG A 90 14.71 -10.43 -1.36
C ARG A 90 13.57 -11.35 -0.94
N GLY A 91 12.70 -10.83 -0.08
CA GLY A 91 11.56 -11.56 0.45
C GLY A 91 10.46 -11.82 -0.58
N GLY A 92 10.29 -10.96 -1.59
CA GLY A 92 9.15 -11.03 -2.50
C GLY A 92 8.82 -9.72 -3.17
N SER A 93 7.54 -9.53 -3.56
CA SER A 93 7.10 -8.31 -4.23
C SER A 93 5.71 -7.84 -3.80
N LEU A 94 5.53 -6.52 -3.91
CA LEU A 94 4.29 -5.78 -3.70
C LEU A 94 3.95 -5.03 -4.99
N ARG A 95 2.73 -5.21 -5.49
CA ARG A 95 2.21 -4.45 -6.63
C ARG A 95 0.88 -3.84 -6.24
N ILE A 96 0.78 -2.51 -6.33
CA ILE A 96 -0.43 -1.76 -6.10
C ILE A 96 -0.81 -1.08 -7.40
N LYS A 97 -2.01 -1.33 -7.92
CA LYS A 97 -2.53 -0.68 -9.12
C LYS A 97 -3.79 0.08 -8.77
N ALA A 98 -3.76 1.40 -8.87
CA ALA A 98 -4.89 2.27 -8.60
C ALA A 98 -5.40 2.89 -9.91
N GLY A 99 -6.69 2.75 -10.20
CA GLY A 99 -7.34 3.37 -11.36
C GLY A 99 -8.64 4.05 -10.96
N MET A 100 -9.41 4.53 -11.94
CA MET A 100 -10.71 5.15 -11.67
C MET A 100 -11.66 4.16 -10.97
N GLY A 101 -11.91 4.39 -9.68
CA GLY A 101 -12.86 3.63 -8.89
C GLY A 101 -12.39 2.25 -8.42
N TYR A 102 -11.12 1.90 -8.59
CA TYR A 102 -10.57 0.64 -8.10
C TYR A 102 -9.11 0.73 -7.64
N MET A 103 -8.72 -0.15 -6.72
CA MET A 103 -7.35 -0.36 -6.30
C MET A 103 -7.08 -1.86 -6.13
N GLU A 104 -6.03 -2.36 -6.76
CA GLU A 104 -5.61 -3.77 -6.69
C GLU A 104 -4.30 -3.85 -5.93
N PHE A 105 -4.18 -4.81 -5.01
CA PHE A 105 -2.99 -5.10 -4.23
C PHE A 105 -2.61 -6.55 -4.47
N LYS A 106 -1.41 -6.79 -4.97
CA LYS A 106 -0.85 -8.13 -5.13
C LYS A 106 0.44 -8.22 -4.33
N LEU A 107 0.44 -9.11 -3.35
CA LEU A 107 1.60 -9.44 -2.53
C LEU A 107 2.02 -10.87 -2.86
N ARG A 108 3.28 -11.06 -3.18
CA ARG A 108 3.88 -12.37 -3.44
C ARG A 108 5.02 -12.56 -2.45
N ASP A 109 4.76 -13.34 -1.41
CA ASP A 109 5.68 -13.71 -0.33
C ASP A 109 6.37 -12.50 0.32
N PHE A 110 5.73 -11.33 0.30
CA PHE A 110 6.32 -10.07 0.70
C PHE A 110 6.76 -10.12 2.18
N ALA A 111 8.08 -10.15 2.41
CA ALA A 111 8.70 -10.37 3.71
C ALA A 111 9.55 -9.19 4.18
N CYS A 112 9.13 -7.98 3.81
CA CYS A 112 9.94 -6.77 3.98
C CYS A 112 9.34 -5.78 4.99
N LEU A 113 8.28 -6.22 5.66
CA LEU A 113 7.66 -5.56 6.82
C LEU A 113 8.31 -6.13 8.09
N GLU A 114 8.76 -5.29 9.02
CA GLU A 114 9.47 -5.80 10.21
C GLU A 114 8.57 -6.64 11.14
N GLU A 115 7.28 -6.32 11.21
CA GLU A 115 6.31 -6.96 12.13
C GLU A 115 5.67 -8.24 11.56
N PHE A 116 5.95 -8.59 10.30
CA PHE A 116 5.33 -9.69 9.58
C PHE A 116 6.39 -10.56 8.92
N GLY A 117 6.26 -11.88 9.04
CA GLY A 117 7.13 -12.83 8.35
C GLY A 117 6.97 -12.77 6.84
N LYS A 118 6.00 -13.50 6.28
CA LYS A 118 5.68 -13.47 4.85
C LYS A 118 4.23 -13.07 4.66
N VAL A 119 3.96 -12.15 3.74
CA VAL A 119 2.60 -11.72 3.39
C VAL A 119 2.34 -11.99 1.92
N SER A 120 1.27 -12.73 1.64
CA SER A 120 0.83 -13.10 0.29
C SER A 120 -0.64 -12.77 0.13
N GLY A 121 -1.04 -12.34 -1.06
CA GLY A 121 -2.46 -12.03 -1.27
C GLY A 121 -2.76 -11.29 -2.56
N ASP A 122 -4.02 -11.33 -2.93
CA ASP A 122 -4.60 -10.56 -4.02
C ASP A 122 -5.88 -9.92 -3.49
N LEU A 123 -5.85 -8.60 -3.33
CA LEU A 123 -6.98 -7.80 -2.86
C LEU A 123 -7.40 -6.79 -3.91
N THR A 124 -8.70 -6.67 -4.12
CA THR A 124 -9.31 -5.66 -4.99
C THR A 124 -10.28 -4.81 -4.18
N LEU A 125 -10.03 -3.50 -4.14
CA LEU A 125 -10.89 -2.50 -3.53
C LEU A 125 -11.70 -1.83 -4.63
N LYS A 126 -13.03 -1.94 -4.57
CA LYS A 126 -13.99 -1.26 -5.46
C LYS A 126 -15.13 -0.66 -4.61
N ARG A 127 -16.30 -1.31 -4.61
CA ARG A 127 -17.42 -0.98 -3.70
C ARG A 127 -17.23 -1.56 -2.29
N GLY A 128 -16.35 -2.54 -2.17
CA GLY A 128 -15.85 -3.17 -0.95
C GLY A 128 -14.47 -3.77 -1.22
N ILE A 129 -13.98 -4.59 -0.30
CA ILE A 129 -12.71 -5.31 -0.38
C ILE A 129 -13.00 -6.76 -0.81
N PHE A 130 -12.31 -7.25 -1.82
CA PHE A 130 -12.48 -8.62 -2.32
C PHE A 130 -11.13 -9.30 -2.44
N GLY A 131 -11.10 -10.60 -2.17
CA GLY A 131 -9.91 -11.42 -2.36
C GLY A 131 -9.34 -11.96 -1.05
N ARG A 132 -8.10 -12.42 -1.07
CA ARG A 132 -7.49 -13.13 0.04
C ARG A 132 -6.14 -12.53 0.43
N LEU A 133 -5.90 -12.42 1.72
CA LEU A 133 -4.63 -12.08 2.31
C LEU A 133 -4.21 -13.19 3.29
N THR A 134 -2.97 -13.63 3.19
CA THR A 134 -2.36 -14.59 4.11
C THR A 134 -1.07 -13.99 4.66
N ALA A 135 -0.83 -14.16 5.94
CA ALA A 135 0.39 -13.70 6.58
C ALA A 135 0.90 -14.73 7.59
N ASP A 136 2.20 -14.97 7.57
CA ASP A 136 2.88 -15.92 8.46
C ASP A 136 3.71 -15.18 9.50
N ARG A 137 3.86 -15.76 10.69
CA ARG A 137 4.69 -15.25 11.79
C ARG A 137 4.45 -13.77 12.08
N ILE A 138 3.24 -13.46 12.55
CA ILE A 138 2.83 -12.10 12.90
C ILE A 138 3.08 -11.89 14.39
N SER A 139 3.77 -10.80 14.74
CA SER A 139 3.96 -10.42 16.14
C SER A 139 3.37 -9.03 16.37
N VAL A 140 2.23 -8.97 17.06
CA VAL A 140 1.56 -7.69 17.36
C VAL A 140 1.20 -7.65 18.84
N GLN A 141 1.66 -6.61 19.54
CA GLN A 141 1.32 -6.34 20.95
C GLN A 141 1.57 -7.55 21.90
N GLY A 142 2.65 -8.31 21.64
CA GLY A 142 3.02 -9.48 22.46
C GLY A 142 2.26 -10.77 22.13
N VAL A 143 1.32 -10.74 21.17
CA VAL A 143 0.66 -11.93 20.63
C VAL A 143 1.37 -12.36 19.35
N SER A 144 1.93 -13.57 19.37
CA SER A 144 2.52 -14.20 18.20
C SER A 144 1.50 -15.13 17.52
N LEU A 145 1.14 -14.83 16.28
CA LEU A 145 0.34 -15.69 15.43
C LEU A 145 1.26 -16.44 14.47
N GLU A 146 1.11 -17.76 14.40
CA GLU A 146 1.85 -18.61 13.47
C GLU A 146 1.41 -18.35 12.02
N GLY A 147 0.10 -18.16 11.82
CA GLY A 147 -0.48 -17.83 10.53
C GLY A 147 -1.82 -17.10 10.67
N LEU A 148 -2.14 -16.28 9.67
CA LEU A 148 -3.38 -15.53 9.52
C LEU A 148 -3.85 -15.63 8.07
N SER A 149 -5.13 -15.87 7.87
CA SER A 149 -5.80 -15.86 6.58
C SER A 149 -7.08 -15.04 6.67
N LEU A 150 -7.22 -14.07 5.77
CA LEU A 150 -8.36 -13.19 5.64
C LEU A 150 -8.95 -13.36 4.24
N ASP A 151 -10.22 -13.74 4.17
CA ASP A 151 -10.99 -13.89 2.92
C ASP A 151 -12.08 -12.82 2.88
N PHE A 152 -11.85 -11.77 2.10
CA PHE A 152 -12.71 -10.59 1.99
C PHE A 152 -13.78 -10.77 0.92
N ARG A 153 -15.04 -10.46 1.28
CA ARG A 153 -16.23 -10.57 0.43
C ARG A 153 -17.07 -9.29 0.50
N GLY A 154 -16.51 -8.20 0.03
CA GLY A 154 -17.13 -6.89 0.04
C GLY A 154 -16.88 -6.14 1.35
N ARG A 155 -17.88 -6.09 2.24
CA ARG A 155 -17.74 -5.42 3.55
C ARG A 155 -17.46 -6.37 4.70
N THR A 156 -17.57 -7.66 4.46
CA THR A 156 -17.31 -8.70 5.45
C THR A 156 -16.06 -9.47 5.07
N PHE A 157 -15.46 -10.14 6.05
CA PHE A 157 -14.36 -11.07 5.83
C PHE A 157 -14.47 -12.26 6.76
N LEU A 158 -14.00 -13.41 6.29
CA LEU A 158 -13.72 -14.55 7.15
C LEU A 158 -12.27 -14.48 7.59
N VAL A 159 -12.02 -14.84 8.84
CA VAL A 159 -10.68 -14.88 9.41
C VAL A 159 -10.38 -16.26 9.96
N GLN A 160 -9.18 -16.74 9.65
CA GLN A 160 -8.60 -17.93 10.24
C GLN A 160 -7.22 -17.57 10.75
N ALA A 161 -6.92 -17.94 11.99
CA ALA A 161 -5.59 -17.72 12.57
C ALA A 161 -5.12 -18.97 13.31
N THR A 162 -3.80 -19.13 13.42
CA THR A 162 -3.19 -20.16 14.26
C THR A 162 -2.38 -19.46 15.34
N ALA A 163 -2.71 -19.74 16.61
CA ALA A 163 -2.03 -19.16 17.76
C ALA A 163 -1.76 -20.26 18.79
N MET A 164 -0.50 -20.43 19.20
CA MET A 164 -0.09 -21.44 20.19
C MET A 164 -0.58 -22.86 19.82
N GLY A 165 -0.51 -23.22 18.53
CA GLY A 165 -1.02 -24.49 18.00
C GLY A 165 -2.56 -24.61 17.89
N PHE A 166 -3.33 -23.64 18.37
CA PHE A 166 -4.80 -23.64 18.24
C PHE A 166 -5.26 -22.93 16.97
N LYS A 167 -6.19 -23.56 16.25
CA LYS A 167 -6.89 -22.93 15.12
C LYS A 167 -8.05 -22.09 15.63
N LEU A 168 -8.01 -20.81 15.31
CA LEU A 168 -9.02 -19.81 15.61
C LEU A 168 -9.77 -19.46 14.32
N ILE A 169 -11.10 -19.41 14.40
CA ILE A 169 -11.95 -19.09 13.25
C ILE A 169 -12.94 -18.02 13.67
N GLY A 170 -13.26 -17.12 12.76
CA GLY A 170 -14.42 -16.26 12.89
C GLY A 170 -14.57 -15.34 11.70
N ASP A 171 -15.19 -14.21 11.93
CA ASP A 171 -15.61 -13.28 10.90
C ASP A 171 -15.56 -11.84 11.40
N GLY A 172 -15.68 -10.92 10.46
CA GLY A 172 -15.72 -9.51 10.76
C GLY A 172 -16.23 -8.66 9.62
N GLN A 173 -16.22 -7.35 9.86
CA GLN A 173 -16.60 -6.32 8.92
C GLN A 173 -15.55 -5.22 8.82
N VAL A 174 -15.44 -4.65 7.62
CA VAL A 174 -14.64 -3.46 7.33
C VAL A 174 -15.58 -2.32 6.92
N VAL A 175 -15.44 -1.20 7.61
CA VAL A 175 -16.06 0.08 7.24
C VAL A 175 -14.99 0.91 6.54
N LEU A 176 -15.01 0.88 5.21
CA LEU A 176 -14.03 1.55 4.36
C LEU A 176 -14.29 3.06 4.33
N ASP A 177 -13.29 3.86 4.71
CA ASP A 177 -13.26 5.29 4.41
C ASP A 177 -12.59 5.50 3.05
N ARG A 178 -13.36 6.01 2.08
CA ARG A 178 -12.89 6.22 0.70
C ARG A 178 -12.02 7.46 0.54
N ARG A 179 -12.10 8.42 1.46
CA ARG A 179 -11.28 9.63 1.43
C ARG A 179 -9.91 9.37 2.05
N ASP A 180 -9.86 8.51 3.06
CA ASP A 180 -8.63 8.15 3.74
C ASP A 180 -8.65 6.67 4.16
N ILE A 181 -8.03 5.81 3.35
CA ILE A 181 -8.02 4.36 3.57
C ILE A 181 -7.50 4.03 4.98
N LEU A 182 -6.51 4.77 5.49
CA LEU A 182 -5.91 4.53 6.82
C LEU A 182 -6.89 4.74 7.98
N LYS A 183 -7.96 5.53 7.77
CA LYS A 183 -9.04 5.74 8.74
C LYS A 183 -10.13 4.68 8.68
N SER A 184 -10.06 3.76 7.72
CA SER A 184 -11.01 2.64 7.63
C SER A 184 -10.99 1.83 8.92
N LYS A 185 -12.18 1.42 9.36
CA LYS A 185 -12.35 0.66 10.60
C LYS A 185 -12.49 -0.83 10.29
N ILE A 186 -11.85 -1.66 11.09
CA ILE A 186 -12.01 -3.12 11.05
C ILE A 186 -12.54 -3.59 12.39
N ASN A 187 -13.48 -4.52 12.36
CA ASN A 187 -13.97 -5.21 13.54
C ASN A 187 -14.17 -6.68 13.19
N GLY A 188 -13.59 -7.58 13.96
CA GLY A 188 -13.76 -9.01 13.77
C GLY A 188 -13.62 -9.76 15.08
N ARG A 189 -14.18 -10.97 15.12
CA ARG A 189 -14.07 -11.87 16.26
C ARG A 189 -13.48 -13.18 15.79
N LEU A 190 -12.68 -13.79 16.65
CA LEU A 190 -12.06 -15.09 16.45
C LEU A 190 -12.31 -15.92 17.69
N SER A 191 -12.60 -17.21 17.52
CA SER A 191 -12.64 -18.14 18.64
C SER A 191 -12.17 -19.53 18.22
N GLY A 192 -11.65 -20.28 19.18
CA GLY A 192 -11.19 -21.65 18.97
C GLY A 192 -10.29 -22.10 20.11
N GLY A 193 -10.30 -23.41 20.42
CA GLY A 193 -9.41 -23.96 21.45
C GLY A 193 -9.57 -23.34 22.86
N GLY A 194 -10.77 -22.86 23.21
CA GLY A 194 -11.01 -22.16 24.49
C GLY A 194 -10.52 -20.71 24.54
N LEU A 195 -10.03 -20.18 23.42
CA LEU A 195 -9.61 -18.78 23.28
C LEU A 195 -10.63 -18.00 22.46
N ALA A 196 -10.82 -16.74 22.82
CA ALA A 196 -11.57 -15.76 22.04
C ALA A 196 -10.74 -14.49 21.92
N PHE A 197 -10.79 -13.87 20.75
CA PHE A 197 -10.14 -12.59 20.48
C PHE A 197 -11.08 -11.70 19.66
N THR A 198 -11.06 -10.42 19.95
CA THR A 198 -11.71 -9.39 19.13
C THR A 198 -10.63 -8.50 18.53
N ILE A 199 -10.61 -8.41 17.21
CA ILE A 199 -9.79 -7.45 16.47
C ILE A 199 -10.65 -6.23 16.21
N GLY A 200 -10.21 -5.06 16.66
CA GLY A 200 -10.93 -3.80 16.48
C GLY A 200 -9.99 -2.64 16.23
N GLY A 201 -10.50 -1.56 15.64
CA GLY A 201 -9.73 -0.32 15.50
C GLY A 201 -9.78 0.25 14.08
N ASN A 202 -8.78 1.06 13.76
CA ASN A 202 -8.57 1.60 12.42
C ASN A 202 -7.32 0.96 11.79
N LEU A 203 -7.15 1.05 10.46
CA LEU A 203 -5.99 0.44 9.79
C LEU A 203 -4.65 1.03 10.25
N TYR A 204 -4.65 2.24 10.83
CA TYR A 204 -3.46 2.84 11.43
C TYR A 204 -3.08 2.24 12.79
N LYS A 205 -4.06 1.84 13.59
CA LYS A 205 -3.89 1.29 14.94
C LYS A 205 -4.92 0.20 15.18
N LEU A 206 -4.46 -1.04 14.99
CA LEU A 206 -5.22 -2.24 15.32
C LEU A 206 -5.07 -2.54 16.81
N GLU A 207 -6.18 -2.91 17.45
CA GLU A 207 -6.25 -3.36 18.83
C GLU A 207 -6.71 -4.82 18.84
N LEU A 208 -5.95 -5.68 19.53
CA LEU A 208 -6.40 -7.01 19.88
C LEU A 208 -6.90 -7.00 21.33
N LYS A 209 -8.15 -7.42 21.54
CA LYS A 209 -8.73 -7.62 22.87
C LYS A 209 -9.02 -9.10 23.08
N ARG A 210 -8.68 -9.62 24.26
CA ARG A 210 -8.94 -10.99 24.69
C ARG A 210 -10.26 -11.05 25.46
#